data_AF-A0A2D8YW22-F1
#
_entry.id   AF-A0A2D8YW22-F1
#
_cell.length_a   1.000
_cell.length_b   1.000
_cell.length_c   1.000
_cell.angle_alpha   90.00
_cell.angle_beta   90.00
_cell.angle_gamma   90.00
#
_symmetry.space_group_name_H-M   'P 1'
#
loop_
_entity.id
_entity.type
_entity.pdbx_description
1 polymer ?
#
loop_
_entity_poly.entity_id
_entity_poly.type
_entity_poly.pdbx_seq_one_letter_code
_entity_poly.pdbx_strand_id
1 'polypeptide(L)'
;MLLQEAAPLESVSSFNGAGIYAIYYAGDFAPYSAIAERNREGKFEAPIYVGKAIPAGARKGNVGLDVPTGPVLTKRLKEHADSINIASNLDLADFWCRYLVVDDIWIPLGESLLIARYSPIWNKYIDGFGNHDPGKGRYQQLRSLWDVLHPGRPWAEKCQGRKETQEQIAEDVRAYLSNI
;
A
#
# COMPACT_ATOMS: atom_id res chain seq x y z
N MET A 1 -14.05 -8.23 4.85
CA MET A 1 -12.79 -7.49 5.04
C MET A 1 -12.78 -6.70 6.34
N LEU A 2 -13.59 -5.66 6.51
CA LEU A 2 -13.51 -4.76 7.68
C LEU A 2 -13.88 -5.40 9.03
N LEU A 3 -14.62 -6.51 9.00
CA LEU A 3 -15.00 -7.30 10.18
C LEU A 3 -13.96 -8.37 10.57
N GLN A 4 -12.92 -8.56 9.76
CA GLN A 4 -11.84 -9.51 10.08
C GLN A 4 -10.84 -8.85 11.03
N GLU A 5 -10.23 -9.64 11.92
CA GLU A 5 -9.09 -9.17 12.69
C GLU A 5 -7.95 -8.79 11.75
N ALA A 6 -7.23 -7.72 12.11
CA ALA A 6 -6.02 -7.36 11.38
C ALA A 6 -4.91 -8.35 11.75
N ALA A 7 -4.10 -8.73 10.76
CA ALA A 7 -2.92 -9.55 10.97
C ALA A 7 -1.66 -8.69 10.76
N PRO A 8 -0.53 -8.98 11.44
CA PRO A 8 0.76 -8.37 11.11
C PRO A 8 1.09 -8.59 9.63
N LEU A 9 1.57 -7.55 8.94
CA LEU A 9 1.87 -7.63 7.52
C LEU A 9 3.02 -8.63 7.23
N GLU A 10 3.98 -8.73 8.16
CA GLU A 10 5.09 -9.69 8.07
C GLU A 10 4.66 -11.16 8.17
N SER A 11 3.54 -11.46 8.84
CA SER A 11 3.13 -12.83 9.16
C SER A 11 2.08 -13.39 8.19
N VAL A 12 1.83 -12.72 7.06
CA VAL A 12 0.83 -13.17 6.09
C VAL A 12 1.28 -14.48 5.45
N SER A 13 0.62 -15.56 5.86
CA SER A 13 0.82 -16.91 5.31
C SER A 13 0.36 -16.97 3.86
N SER A 14 0.95 -17.88 3.07
CA SER A 14 0.59 -18.04 1.67
C SER A 14 -0.80 -18.64 1.50
N PHE A 15 -1.61 -18.05 0.64
CA PHE A 15 -2.92 -18.57 0.25
C PHE A 15 -3.17 -18.30 -1.24
N ASN A 16 -4.03 -19.11 -1.84
CA ASN A 16 -4.47 -18.92 -3.22
C ASN A 16 -5.61 -17.91 -3.28
N GLY A 17 -5.60 -17.03 -4.28
CA GLY A 17 -6.66 -16.07 -4.49
C GLY A 17 -6.20 -14.69 -4.95
N ALA A 18 -7.13 -14.01 -5.61
CA ALA A 18 -7.10 -12.60 -5.92
C ALA A 18 -8.04 -11.86 -4.96
N GLY A 19 -7.87 -10.55 -4.83
CA GLY A 19 -8.72 -9.81 -3.92
C GLY A 19 -8.29 -8.39 -3.64
N ILE A 20 -8.83 -7.87 -2.55
CA ILE A 20 -8.61 -6.53 -2.03
C ILE A 20 -7.92 -6.60 -0.67
N TYR A 21 -7.15 -5.57 -0.33
CA TYR A 21 -6.50 -5.45 0.96
C TYR A 21 -6.41 -4.00 1.43
N ALA A 22 -6.27 -3.84 2.73
CA ALA A 22 -5.96 -2.59 3.41
C ALA A 22 -4.75 -2.81 4.31
N ILE A 23 -3.82 -1.86 4.29
CA ILE A 23 -2.64 -1.81 5.15
C ILE A 23 -2.84 -0.67 6.16
N TYR A 24 -2.46 -0.94 7.40
CA TYR A 24 -2.57 -0.04 8.54
C TYR A 24 -1.19 0.20 9.13
N TYR A 25 -1.00 1.38 9.72
CA TYR A 25 0.24 1.78 10.38
C TYR A 25 -0.03 2.11 11.84
N ALA A 26 0.77 1.58 12.76
CA ALA A 26 0.62 1.78 14.21
C ALA A 26 1.91 2.25 14.92
N GLY A 27 2.97 2.54 14.16
CA GLY A 27 4.30 2.90 14.67
C GLY A 27 4.47 4.36 15.11
N ASP A 28 5.73 4.78 15.19
CA ASP A 28 6.15 6.06 15.77
C ASP A 28 6.77 7.07 14.77
N PHE A 29 6.65 6.84 13.46
CA PHE A 29 7.04 7.82 12.45
C PHE A 29 6.19 9.09 12.61
N ALA A 30 6.79 10.16 13.15
CA ALA A 30 6.08 11.33 13.63
C ALA A 30 5.06 11.95 12.64
N PRO A 31 5.33 12.02 11.31
CA PRO A 31 4.34 12.47 10.34
C PRO A 31 3.04 11.66 10.31
N TYR A 32 3.06 10.38 10.70
CA TYR A 32 1.90 9.47 10.69
C TYR A 32 1.24 9.28 12.07
N SER A 33 1.59 10.08 13.07
CA SER A 33 1.05 9.98 14.44
C SER A 33 -0.47 9.92 14.51
N ALA A 34 -1.19 10.78 13.76
CA ALA A 34 -2.66 10.77 13.72
C ALA A 34 -3.26 9.47 13.15
N ILE A 35 -2.57 8.81 12.21
CA ILE A 35 -2.98 7.50 11.70
C ILE A 35 -2.69 6.42 12.76
N ALA A 36 -1.52 6.47 13.39
CA ALA A 36 -1.10 5.49 14.37
C ALA A 36 -2.04 5.47 15.59
N GLU A 37 -2.44 6.63 16.10
CA GLU A 37 -3.40 6.75 17.22
C GLU A 37 -4.73 6.02 16.94
N ARG A 38 -5.23 6.11 15.71
CA ARG A 38 -6.46 5.46 15.25
C ARG A 38 -6.32 3.96 14.98
N ASN A 39 -5.10 3.44 14.99
CA ASN A 39 -4.81 2.04 14.66
C ASN A 39 -4.28 1.24 15.85
N ARG A 40 -3.75 1.89 16.89
CA ARG A 40 -3.28 1.24 18.13
C ARG A 40 -4.41 0.59 18.90
N GLU A 41 -4.04 -0.22 19.90
CA GLU A 41 -4.99 -0.93 20.79
C GLU A 41 -5.94 -1.86 20.02
N GLY A 42 -5.51 -2.37 18.86
CA GLY A 42 -6.30 -3.28 18.03
C GLY A 42 -7.41 -2.62 17.20
N LYS A 43 -7.51 -1.28 17.18
CA LYS A 43 -8.60 -0.55 16.49
C LYS A 43 -8.52 -0.72 14.96
N PHE A 44 -7.35 -0.45 14.39
CA PHE A 44 -7.09 -0.51 12.94
C PHE A 44 -8.21 0.15 12.09
N GLU A 45 -8.54 1.41 12.39
CA GLU A 45 -9.65 2.14 11.76
C GLU A 45 -9.23 2.98 10.55
N ALA A 46 -7.95 3.34 10.45
CA ALA A 46 -7.40 4.28 9.48
C ALA A 46 -6.35 3.57 8.59
N PRO A 47 -6.76 2.95 7.47
CA PRO A 47 -5.79 2.37 6.56
C PRO A 47 -4.88 3.46 5.98
N ILE A 48 -3.57 3.19 5.95
CA ILE A 48 -2.59 4.06 5.29
C ILE A 48 -2.58 3.84 3.78
N TYR A 49 -2.93 2.61 3.35
CA TYR A 49 -3.05 2.22 1.95
C TYR A 49 -4.15 1.18 1.75
N VAL A 50 -4.82 1.24 0.61
CA VAL A 50 -5.75 0.23 0.10
C VAL A 50 -5.30 -0.15 -1.30
N GLY A 51 -5.33 -1.43 -1.60
CA GLY A 51 -5.01 -1.91 -2.93
C GLY A 51 -5.71 -3.20 -3.29
N LYS A 52 -5.37 -3.70 -4.47
CA LYS A 52 -5.89 -4.93 -5.02
C LYS A 52 -4.81 -5.79 -5.67
N ALA A 53 -5.15 -7.06 -5.87
CA ALA A 53 -4.34 -8.00 -6.61
C ALA A 53 -5.27 -8.83 -7.50
N ILE A 54 -5.07 -8.78 -8.82
CA ILE A 54 -5.90 -9.45 -9.83
C ILE A 54 -5.01 -10.42 -10.62
N PRO A 55 -5.48 -11.61 -11.02
CA PRO A 55 -4.70 -12.58 -11.77
C PRO A 55 -4.21 -12.04 -13.11
N ALA A 56 -3.06 -12.52 -13.56
CA ALA A 56 -2.59 -12.27 -14.92
C ALA A 56 -3.57 -12.92 -15.92
N GLY A 57 -4.02 -12.16 -16.93
CA GLY A 57 -4.99 -12.64 -17.92
C GLY A 57 -6.43 -12.20 -17.66
N ALA A 58 -6.78 -11.75 -16.45
CA ALA A 58 -8.09 -11.13 -16.17
C ALA A 58 -8.38 -9.92 -17.04
N ARG A 59 -7.33 -9.12 -17.29
CA ARG A 59 -7.40 -7.96 -18.19
C ARG A 59 -7.56 -8.33 -19.67
N LYS A 60 -7.45 -9.61 -20.05
CA LYS A 60 -7.61 -10.11 -21.42
C LYS A 60 -8.86 -10.97 -21.61
N GLY A 61 -9.73 -11.08 -20.59
CA GLY A 61 -10.96 -11.89 -20.66
C GLY A 61 -10.74 -13.40 -20.60
N ASN A 62 -9.53 -13.85 -20.26
CA ASN A 62 -9.13 -15.28 -20.28
C ASN A 62 -9.34 -15.99 -18.92
N VAL A 63 -10.26 -15.52 -18.07
CA VAL A 63 -10.54 -16.15 -16.77
C VAL A 63 -11.94 -16.74 -16.84
N GLY A 64 -12.00 -18.07 -16.86
CA GLY A 64 -13.21 -18.79 -16.50
C GLY A 64 -13.42 -18.74 -14.99
N LEU A 65 -14.68 -18.91 -14.56
CA LEU A 65 -15.08 -18.96 -13.15
C LEU A 65 -14.33 -20.04 -12.33
N ASP A 66 -13.70 -21.02 -13.00
CA ASP A 66 -13.03 -22.17 -12.39
C ASP A 66 -11.50 -22.22 -12.60
N VAL A 67 -10.85 -21.13 -13.03
CA VAL A 67 -9.38 -21.14 -13.15
C VAL A 67 -8.75 -20.98 -11.76
N PRO A 68 -7.90 -21.93 -11.30
CA PRO A 68 -7.22 -21.79 -10.02
C PRO A 68 -6.39 -20.51 -9.99
N THR A 69 -6.81 -19.56 -9.17
CA THR A 69 -6.05 -18.34 -8.95
C THR A 69 -4.89 -18.69 -8.01
N GLY A 70 -3.65 -18.56 -8.50
CA GLY A 70 -2.46 -18.72 -7.67
C GLY A 70 -2.40 -17.71 -6.51
N PRO A 71 -1.29 -17.62 -5.76
CA PRO A 71 -1.17 -16.76 -4.58
C PRO A 71 -0.93 -15.28 -4.93
N VAL A 72 -1.79 -14.71 -5.78
CA VAL A 72 -1.62 -13.37 -6.38
C VAL A 72 -1.72 -12.29 -5.30
N LEU A 73 -2.70 -12.38 -4.41
CA LEU A 73 -2.89 -11.45 -3.31
C LEU A 73 -1.76 -11.55 -2.27
N THR A 74 -1.38 -12.76 -1.85
CA THR A 74 -0.24 -12.96 -0.95
C THR A 74 1.04 -12.39 -1.55
N LYS A 75 1.34 -12.69 -2.82
CA LYS A 75 2.54 -12.16 -3.50
C LYS A 75 2.54 -10.63 -3.48
N ARG A 76 1.40 -10.00 -3.73
CA ARG A 76 1.29 -8.54 -3.73
C ARG A 76 1.54 -7.94 -2.34
N LEU A 77 0.97 -8.53 -1.28
CA LEU A 77 1.23 -8.10 0.10
C LEU A 77 2.72 -8.24 0.47
N LYS A 78 3.38 -9.31 0.02
CA LYS A 78 4.83 -9.50 0.21
C LYS A 78 5.66 -8.44 -0.51
N GLU A 79 5.32 -8.10 -1.75
CA GLU A 79 5.99 -6.99 -2.48
C GLU A 79 5.88 -5.65 -1.73
N HIS A 80 4.75 -5.41 -1.06
CA HIS A 80 4.55 -4.24 -0.22
C HIS A 80 5.36 -4.30 1.07
N ALA A 81 5.41 -5.45 1.74
CA ALA A 81 6.25 -5.68 2.91
C ALA A 81 7.74 -5.46 2.58
N ASP A 82 8.22 -5.98 1.45
CA ASP A 82 9.59 -5.78 0.98
C ASP A 82 9.90 -4.29 0.75
N SER A 83 8.95 -3.55 0.15
CA SER A 83 9.11 -2.11 -0.07
C SER A 83 9.21 -1.32 1.24
N ILE A 84 8.42 -1.70 2.26
CA ILE A 84 8.47 -1.10 3.59
C ILE A 84 9.80 -1.45 4.28
N ASN A 85 10.22 -2.70 4.24
CA ASN A 85 11.45 -3.18 4.88
C ASN A 85 12.73 -2.55 4.28
N ILE A 86 12.68 -2.12 3.03
CA ILE A 86 13.78 -1.42 2.36
C ILE A 86 13.82 0.07 2.73
N ALA A 87 12.71 0.67 3.18
CA ALA A 87 12.67 2.08 3.56
C ALA A 87 13.45 2.33 4.86
N SER A 88 14.24 3.40 4.91
CA SER A 88 15.13 3.67 6.06
C SER A 88 14.43 4.20 7.31
N ASN A 89 13.18 4.63 7.19
CA ASN A 89 12.43 5.35 8.22
C ASN A 89 11.08 4.70 8.57
N LEU A 90 10.89 3.45 8.17
CA LEU A 90 9.72 2.63 8.49
C LEU A 90 10.20 1.29 9.05
N ASP A 91 9.48 0.77 10.05
CA ASP A 91 9.67 -0.59 10.54
C ASP A 91 8.48 -1.45 10.09
N LEU A 92 8.74 -2.62 9.50
CA LEU A 92 7.68 -3.54 9.05
C LEU A 92 6.81 -4.04 10.21
N ALA A 93 7.36 -4.15 11.42
CA ALA A 93 6.63 -4.58 12.62
C ALA A 93 5.47 -3.62 12.99
N ASP A 94 5.54 -2.38 12.53
CA ASP A 94 4.49 -1.36 12.75
C ASP A 94 3.30 -1.50 11.78
N PHE A 95 3.36 -2.44 10.83
CA PHE A 95 2.36 -2.58 9.78
C PHE A 95 1.48 -3.82 9.92
N TRP A 96 0.19 -3.58 9.70
CA TRP A 96 -0.86 -4.58 9.79
C TRP A 96 -1.67 -4.58 8.50
N CYS A 97 -2.37 -5.67 8.21
CA CYS A 97 -3.28 -5.71 7.08
C CYS A 97 -4.57 -6.47 7.37
N ARG A 98 -5.60 -6.11 6.59
CA ARG A 98 -6.80 -6.90 6.39
C ARG A 98 -6.90 -7.19 4.90
N TYR A 99 -7.37 -8.37 4.52
CA TYR A 99 -7.52 -8.74 3.12
C TYR A 99 -8.74 -9.63 2.92
N LEU A 100 -9.30 -9.59 1.71
CA LEU A 100 -10.45 -10.38 1.34
C LEU A 100 -10.23 -10.97 -0.04
N VAL A 101 -10.22 -12.30 -0.12
CA VAL A 101 -10.25 -13.04 -1.38
C VAL A 101 -11.66 -12.96 -1.95
N VAL A 102 -11.79 -12.48 -3.19
CA VAL A 102 -13.06 -12.32 -3.91
C VAL A 102 -12.85 -12.53 -5.39
N ASP A 103 -13.92 -12.81 -6.12
CA ASP A 103 -13.89 -12.90 -7.58
C ASP A 103 -13.47 -11.58 -8.24
N ASP A 104 -12.77 -11.71 -9.37
CA ASP A 104 -12.17 -10.60 -10.13
C ASP A 104 -13.14 -9.46 -10.45
N ILE A 105 -14.44 -9.78 -10.62
CA ILE A 105 -15.50 -8.82 -10.93
C ILE A 105 -15.70 -7.81 -9.78
N TRP A 106 -15.58 -8.27 -8.53
CA TRP A 106 -15.83 -7.44 -7.34
C TRP A 106 -14.61 -6.61 -6.92
N ILE A 107 -13.41 -7.04 -7.32
CA ILE A 107 -12.15 -6.44 -6.88
C ILE A 107 -12.08 -4.92 -7.18
N PRO A 108 -12.33 -4.43 -8.41
CA PRO A 108 -12.21 -3.01 -8.72
C PRO A 108 -13.22 -2.14 -7.94
N LEU A 109 -14.45 -2.64 -7.76
CA LEU A 109 -15.49 -1.94 -7.01
C LEU A 109 -15.13 -1.86 -5.52
N GLY A 110 -14.71 -2.99 -4.93
CA GLY A 110 -14.32 -3.05 -3.53
C GLY A 110 -13.16 -2.11 -3.19
N GLU A 111 -12.11 -2.11 -4.00
CA GLU A 111 -10.98 -1.18 -3.84
C GLU A 111 -11.45 0.28 -3.91
N SER A 112 -12.23 0.64 -4.93
CA SER A 112 -12.69 2.01 -5.13
C SER A 112 -13.55 2.52 -3.98
N LEU A 113 -14.45 1.67 -3.45
CA LEU A 113 -15.29 2.00 -2.30
C LEU A 113 -14.47 2.21 -1.03
N LEU A 114 -13.46 1.37 -0.78
CA LEU A 114 -12.58 1.52 0.38
C LEU A 114 -11.72 2.78 0.28
N ILE A 115 -11.16 3.07 -0.90
CA ILE A 115 -10.40 4.31 -1.14
C ILE A 115 -11.31 5.54 -0.97
N ALA A 116 -12.54 5.49 -1.47
CA ALA A 116 -13.51 6.59 -1.32
C ALA A 116 -13.93 6.80 0.14
N ARG A 117 -14.11 5.71 0.89
CA ARG A 117 -14.53 5.76 2.29
C ARG A 117 -13.44 6.27 3.23
N TYR A 118 -12.22 5.78 3.07
CA TYR A 118 -11.14 6.00 4.03
C TYR A 118 -10.12 7.05 3.58
N SER A 119 -10.12 7.42 2.30
CA SER A 119 -9.12 8.33 1.70
C SER A 119 -7.69 8.08 2.18
N PRO A 120 -7.15 6.85 2.06
CA PRO A 120 -5.84 6.52 2.60
C PRO A 120 -4.76 7.44 2.02
N ILE A 121 -3.84 7.90 2.86
CA ILE A 121 -2.87 8.93 2.45
C ILE A 121 -1.95 8.44 1.33
N TRP A 122 -1.53 7.17 1.33
CA TRP A 122 -0.70 6.59 0.25
C TRP A 122 -1.47 6.33 -1.06
N ASN A 123 -2.79 6.47 -1.06
CA ASN A 123 -3.60 6.42 -2.28
C ASN A 123 -3.91 7.82 -2.83
N LYS A 124 -4.06 8.81 -1.95
CA LYS A 124 -4.63 10.13 -2.30
C LYS A 124 -3.62 11.27 -2.36
N TYR A 125 -2.62 11.25 -1.48
CA TYR A 125 -1.71 12.38 -1.31
C TYR A 125 -0.25 12.00 -1.54
N ILE A 126 0.22 10.93 -0.91
CA ILE A 126 1.58 10.42 -1.06
C ILE A 126 1.60 9.26 -2.06
N ASP A 127 1.63 9.62 -3.34
CA ASP A 127 1.58 8.65 -4.42
C ASP A 127 2.86 7.83 -4.57
N GLY A 128 2.72 6.64 -5.18
CA GLY A 128 3.84 5.83 -5.65
C GLY A 128 4.25 4.64 -4.77
N PHE A 129 3.60 4.41 -3.62
CA PHE A 129 3.83 3.21 -2.82
C PHE A 129 3.70 1.92 -3.65
N GLY A 130 2.61 1.80 -4.42
CA GLY A 130 2.33 0.63 -5.25
C GLY A 130 3.12 0.52 -6.56
N ASN A 131 4.08 1.42 -6.83
CA ASN A 131 4.87 1.38 -8.04
C ASN A 131 5.89 0.23 -8.04
N HIS A 132 6.18 -0.29 -9.23
CA HIS A 132 7.31 -1.17 -9.51
C HIS A 132 8.44 -0.38 -10.19
N ASP A 133 9.63 -0.99 -10.30
CA ASP A 133 10.73 -0.42 -11.09
C ASP A 133 10.22 -0.09 -12.50
N PRO A 134 10.32 1.18 -12.94
CA PRO A 134 9.81 1.58 -14.23
C PRO A 134 10.64 1.03 -15.40
N GLY A 135 11.87 0.58 -15.15
CA GLY A 135 12.81 0.07 -16.14
C GLY A 135 13.55 1.16 -16.92
N LYS A 136 14.60 0.74 -17.64
CA LYS A 136 15.61 1.61 -18.28
C LYS A 136 15.05 2.80 -19.08
N GLY A 137 13.94 2.60 -19.80
CA GLY A 137 13.35 3.63 -20.67
C GLY A 137 12.50 4.68 -19.95
N ARG A 138 12.27 4.54 -18.63
CA ARG A 138 11.33 5.40 -17.88
C ARG A 138 11.94 6.07 -16.66
N TYR A 139 13.26 5.99 -16.49
CA TYR A 139 13.96 6.70 -15.40
C TYR A 139 13.99 8.23 -15.55
N GLN A 140 13.55 8.77 -16.69
CA GLN A 140 13.33 10.20 -16.84
C GLN A 140 12.07 10.71 -16.12
N GLN A 141 11.22 9.83 -15.58
CA GLN A 141 10.11 10.28 -14.76
C GLN A 141 10.60 10.77 -13.39
N LEU A 142 9.81 11.63 -12.75
CA LEU A 142 10.07 12.06 -11.38
C LEU A 142 9.96 10.88 -10.41
N ARG A 143 10.86 10.86 -9.42
CA ARG A 143 10.74 10.03 -8.21
C ARG A 143 9.35 10.25 -7.59
N SER A 144 8.70 9.23 -7.05
CA SER A 144 7.37 9.41 -6.44
C SER A 144 7.44 10.17 -5.11
N LEU A 145 6.33 10.75 -4.64
CA LEU A 145 6.33 11.39 -3.31
C LEU A 145 6.63 10.37 -2.20
N TRP A 146 6.10 9.15 -2.33
CA TRP A 146 6.40 8.07 -1.40
C TRP A 146 7.90 7.75 -1.35
N ASP A 147 8.59 7.71 -2.49
CA ASP A 147 10.04 7.44 -2.55
C ASP A 147 10.92 8.59 -2.04
N VAL A 148 10.43 9.83 -2.05
CA VAL A 148 11.13 10.95 -1.41
C VAL A 148 10.91 10.91 0.10
N LEU A 149 9.68 10.63 0.55
CA LEU A 149 9.35 10.56 1.96
C LEU A 149 9.97 9.33 2.65
N HIS A 150 10.05 8.20 1.94
CA HIS A 150 10.54 6.91 2.40
C HIS A 150 11.67 6.40 1.48
N PRO A 151 12.88 6.96 1.61
CA PRO A 151 14.01 6.56 0.77
C PRO A 151 14.44 5.12 1.07
N GLY A 152 14.89 4.40 0.04
CA GLY A 152 15.43 3.05 0.18
C GLY A 152 15.36 2.21 -1.09
N ARG A 153 14.28 2.35 -1.90
CA ARG A 153 14.11 1.55 -3.14
C ARG A 153 15.20 1.91 -4.16
N PRO A 154 16.12 0.98 -4.54
CA PRO A 154 17.28 1.34 -5.36
C PRO A 154 16.94 1.87 -6.76
N TRP A 155 15.78 1.50 -7.30
CA TRP A 155 15.33 2.00 -8.61
C TRP A 155 14.77 3.42 -8.55
N ALA A 156 14.31 3.88 -7.39
CA ALA A 156 13.79 5.24 -7.21
C ALA A 156 14.92 6.28 -7.27
N GLU A 157 16.13 5.90 -6.84
CA GLU A 157 17.35 6.70 -6.96
C GLU A 157 17.76 6.97 -8.42
N LYS A 158 17.34 6.10 -9.34
CA LYS A 158 17.59 6.27 -10.78
C LYS A 158 16.61 7.24 -11.43
N CYS A 159 15.47 7.51 -10.80
CA CYS A 159 14.45 8.43 -11.31
C CYS A 159 14.90 9.89 -11.13
N GLN A 160 14.32 10.82 -11.89
CA GLN A 160 14.61 12.24 -11.73
C GLN A 160 14.25 12.72 -10.31
N GLY A 161 15.12 13.53 -9.72
CA GLY A 161 14.87 14.12 -8.40
C GLY A 161 13.66 15.04 -8.39
N ARG A 162 13.06 15.18 -7.21
CA ARG A 162 12.02 16.18 -6.94
C ARG A 162 12.63 17.46 -6.36
N LYS A 163 11.87 18.55 -6.40
CA LYS A 163 12.24 19.80 -5.73
C LYS A 163 11.84 19.78 -4.26
N GLU A 164 10.72 19.11 -3.98
CA GLU A 164 10.17 18.87 -2.66
C GLU A 164 11.14 18.01 -1.85
N THR A 165 11.52 18.47 -0.67
CA THR A 165 12.40 17.71 0.24
C THR A 165 11.60 16.73 1.08
N GLN A 166 12.30 15.77 1.70
CA GLN A 166 11.68 14.82 2.62
C GLN A 166 10.97 15.53 3.79
N GLU A 167 11.59 16.59 4.32
CA GLU A 167 11.07 17.38 5.44
C GLU A 167 9.82 18.14 5.05
N GLN A 168 9.81 18.79 3.88
CA GLN A 168 8.63 19.50 3.36
C GLN A 168 7.44 18.55 3.20
N ILE A 169 7.67 17.39 2.58
CA ILE A 169 6.61 16.38 2.41
C ILE A 169 6.13 15.86 3.78
N ALA A 170 7.04 15.66 4.74
CA ALA A 170 6.69 15.22 6.08
C ALA A 170 5.84 16.25 6.86
N GLU A 171 6.14 17.54 6.71
CA GLU A 171 5.32 18.63 7.27
C GLU A 171 3.94 18.70 6.62
N ASP A 172 3.89 18.61 5.29
CA ASP A 172 2.66 18.59 4.52
C ASP A 172 1.75 17.42 4.90
N VAL A 173 2.34 16.23 5.07
CA VAL A 173 1.64 15.02 5.56
C VAL A 173 1.02 15.29 6.94
N ARG A 174 1.80 15.84 7.88
CA ARG A 174 1.31 16.11 9.23
C ARG A 174 0.16 17.11 9.22
N ALA A 175 0.29 18.18 8.41
CA ALA A 175 -0.74 19.18 8.25
C ALA A 175 -2.02 18.60 7.61
N TYR A 176 -1.86 17.77 6.59
CA TYR A 176 -2.97 17.07 5.93
C TYR A 176 -3.73 16.17 6.92
N LEU A 177 -3.00 15.36 7.69
CA LEU A 177 -3.58 14.40 8.63
C LEU A 177 -4.22 15.04 9.87
N SER A 178 -3.82 16.27 10.22
CA SER A 178 -4.44 17.01 11.32
C SER A 178 -5.81 17.60 10.97
N ASN A 179 -6.16 17.64 9.68
CA ASN A 179 -7.37 18.26 9.16
C ASN A 179 -8.44 17.24 8.70
N ILE A 180 -8.22 15.93 8.93
CA ILE A 180 -9.13 14.84 8.53
C ILE A 180 -9.53 13.97 9.72
#